data_AF-A0A2P6V2B5-F1
#
_entry.id   AF-A0A2P6V2B5-F1
#
_cell.length_a   1.000
_cell.length_b   1.000
_cell.length_c   1.000
_cell.angle_alpha   90.00
_cell.angle_beta   90.00
_cell.angle_gamma   90.00
#
_symmetry.space_group_name_H-M   'P 1'
#
loop_
_entity.id
_entity.type
_entity.pdbx_description
1 polymer ?
#
loop_
_entity_poly.entity_id
_entity_poly.type
_entity_poly.pdbx_seq_one_letter_code
_entity_poly.pdbx_strand_id
1 'polypeptide(L)'
;MALNLVRSAEELGLAHIFILAANEGNCTALPAAYAHVSCAWATRPGADGPGTNPVHVLWAKQWEASARIVRLGYNLLTLDADVMLHHDPYVFLKKGPLADFNLVMQHDGPDLPDFNGPNCGVVYWQNCHPSGPAAWAPTELADRTFRLCEAADEMQRFYPKWNSGFTWDQAVWHNMVALGADRDVQRPAKPRRGLGKKLPSSSNWRSSWAAGWWYRWCPARRACSCLAGSTATTRRRCCNSPTAIARGIRTASGRVGWVAKRDAGPHHCRCLLGA
;
A
#
# COMPACT_ATOMS: atom_id res chain seq x y z
N MET A 1 -1.67 13.24 -13.80
CA MET A 1 -0.51 12.43 -14.23
C MET A 1 -0.81 10.95 -14.10
N ALA A 2 -1.29 10.44 -12.95
CA ALA A 2 -1.60 9.01 -12.76
C ALA A 2 -2.47 8.34 -13.85
N LEU A 3 -3.38 9.08 -14.50
CA LEU A 3 -4.20 8.53 -15.59
C LEU A 3 -3.38 8.15 -16.84
N ASN A 4 -2.28 8.85 -17.11
CA ASN A 4 -1.37 8.50 -18.22
C ASN A 4 -0.66 7.18 -17.91
N LEU A 5 -0.23 6.99 -16.66
CA LEU A 5 0.35 5.74 -16.21
C LEU A 5 -0.65 4.58 -16.37
N VAL A 6 -1.87 4.74 -15.86
CA VAL A 6 -2.94 3.74 -16.01
C VAL A 6 -3.13 3.35 -17.47
N ARG A 7 -3.27 4.34 -18.36
CA ARG A 7 -3.45 4.10 -19.78
C ARG A 7 -2.27 3.34 -20.38
N SER A 8 -1.04 3.73 -20.08
CA SER A 8 0.15 3.04 -20.58
C SER A 8 0.25 1.60 -20.08
N ALA A 9 -0.16 1.34 -18.84
CA ALA A 9 -0.21 -0.01 -18.27
C ALA A 9 -1.28 -0.87 -18.97
N GLU A 10 -2.46 -0.31 -19.25
CA GLU A 10 -3.55 -0.98 -19.96
C GLU A 10 -3.20 -1.30 -21.42
N GLU A 11 -2.50 -0.40 -22.11
CA GLU A 11 -2.01 -0.62 -23.47
C GLU A 11 -1.01 -1.79 -23.53
N LEU A 12 -0.32 -2.09 -22.42
CA LEU A 12 0.57 -3.24 -22.26
C LEU A 12 -0.14 -4.51 -21.75
N GLY A 13 -1.46 -4.47 -21.59
CA GLY A 13 -2.26 -5.59 -21.09
C GLY A 13 -2.12 -5.84 -19.58
N LEU A 14 -1.59 -4.88 -18.82
CA LEU A 14 -1.52 -4.99 -17.37
C LEU A 14 -2.88 -4.67 -16.74
N ALA A 15 -3.22 -5.42 -15.69
CA ALA A 15 -4.50 -5.32 -14.99
C ALA A 15 -4.30 -5.23 -13.48
N HIS A 16 -5.41 -5.14 -12.73
CA HIS A 16 -5.43 -5.06 -11.26
C HIS A 16 -4.74 -3.80 -10.71
N ILE A 17 -4.97 -2.68 -11.38
CA ILE A 17 -4.43 -1.37 -11.00
C ILE A 17 -5.36 -0.73 -9.98
N PHE A 18 -4.77 -0.14 -8.94
CA PHE A 18 -5.48 0.83 -8.10
C PHE A 18 -4.65 2.10 -7.95
N ILE A 19 -5.34 3.23 -7.84
CA ILE A 19 -4.74 4.54 -7.59
C ILE A 19 -4.83 4.84 -6.10
N LEU A 20 -3.70 5.16 -5.47
CA LEU A 20 -3.70 5.78 -4.15
C LEU A 20 -3.81 7.31 -4.33
N ALA A 21 -4.92 7.88 -3.86
CA ALA A 21 -5.19 9.30 -3.93
C ALA A 21 -5.00 9.98 -2.56
N ALA A 22 -4.77 11.31 -2.60
CA ALA A 22 -4.59 12.12 -1.40
C ALA A 22 -5.82 12.13 -0.49
N ASN A 23 -7.02 12.16 -1.09
CA ASN A 23 -8.29 12.23 -0.38
C ASN A 23 -9.43 11.63 -1.22
N GLU A 24 -10.62 11.56 -0.61
CA GLU A 24 -11.85 11.06 -1.23
C GLU A 24 -12.26 11.86 -2.47
N GLY A 25 -12.10 13.19 -2.44
CA GLY A 25 -12.42 14.08 -3.55
C GLY A 25 -11.63 13.71 -4.81
N ASN A 26 -10.35 13.38 -4.67
CA ASN A 26 -9.53 12.93 -5.80
C ASN A 26 -9.99 11.58 -6.37
N CYS A 27 -10.47 10.66 -5.54
CA CYS A 27 -11.03 9.39 -6.03
C CYS A 27 -12.39 9.57 -6.70
N THR A 28 -13.25 10.43 -6.16
CA THR A 28 -14.59 10.67 -6.75
C THR A 28 -14.53 11.49 -8.04
N ALA A 29 -13.48 12.29 -8.21
CA ALA A 29 -13.19 13.05 -9.41
C ALA A 29 -12.59 12.22 -10.57
N LEU A 30 -12.40 10.91 -10.41
CA LEU A 30 -11.93 10.06 -11.51
C LEU A 30 -12.93 10.12 -12.68
N PRO A 31 -12.46 10.37 -13.92
CA PRO A 31 -13.34 10.40 -15.09
C PRO A 31 -14.05 9.07 -15.30
N ALA A 32 -15.26 9.09 -15.88
CA ALA A 32 -16.06 7.89 -16.13
C ALA A 32 -15.33 6.83 -16.97
N ALA A 33 -14.43 7.27 -17.86
CA ALA A 33 -13.57 6.39 -18.66
C ALA A 33 -12.63 5.51 -17.82
N TYR A 34 -12.37 5.87 -16.56
CA TYR A 34 -11.52 5.13 -15.62
C TYR A 34 -12.32 4.49 -14.49
N ALA A 35 -13.64 4.32 -14.66
CA ALA A 35 -14.50 3.77 -13.63
C ALA A 35 -14.17 2.31 -13.25
N HIS A 36 -13.46 1.58 -14.12
CA HIS A 36 -12.96 0.22 -13.87
C HIS A 36 -11.70 0.18 -13.01
N VAL A 37 -11.02 1.31 -12.81
CA VAL A 37 -9.83 1.43 -11.96
C VAL A 37 -10.28 1.62 -10.52
N SER A 38 -9.72 0.83 -9.60
CA SER A 38 -10.00 1.03 -8.17
C SER A 38 -9.26 2.26 -7.65
N CYS A 39 -9.87 3.01 -6.74
CA CYS A 39 -9.21 4.14 -6.10
C CYS A 39 -9.32 4.03 -4.59
N ALA A 40 -8.22 4.28 -3.89
CA ALA A 40 -8.13 4.24 -2.44
C ALA A 40 -7.56 5.56 -1.92
N TRP A 41 -7.91 5.90 -0.70
CA TRP A 41 -7.27 6.98 0.04
C TRP A 41 -7.17 6.58 1.51
N ALA A 42 -6.17 7.10 2.21
CA ALA A 42 -6.05 6.87 3.64
C ALA A 42 -6.83 7.95 4.40
N THR A 43 -7.72 7.52 5.29
CA THR A 43 -8.53 8.40 6.14
C THR A 43 -7.81 8.85 7.40
N ARG A 44 -6.62 8.28 7.67
CA ARG A 44 -5.78 8.73 8.77
C ARG A 44 -5.41 10.20 8.53
N PRO A 45 -5.59 11.07 9.53
CA PRO A 45 -5.06 12.43 9.48
C PRO A 45 -3.58 12.39 9.09
N GLY A 46 -3.14 13.35 8.29
CA GLY A 46 -1.71 13.52 8.10
C GLY A 46 -1.05 13.86 9.44
N ALA A 47 0.28 13.79 9.48
CA ALA A 47 0.98 14.58 10.47
C ALA A 47 0.73 16.05 10.10
N ASP A 48 -0.35 16.67 10.58
CA ASP A 48 -0.67 18.05 10.22
C ASP A 48 0.16 19.06 11.06
N GLY A 49 1.35 18.63 11.48
CA GLY A 49 2.28 19.43 12.26
C GLY A 49 2.99 20.50 11.42
N PRO A 50 3.51 21.57 12.04
CA PRO A 50 4.28 22.59 11.35
C PRO A 50 5.42 21.98 10.51
N GLY A 51 5.46 22.29 9.21
CA GLY A 51 6.54 21.87 8.32
C GLY A 51 6.32 20.54 7.58
N THR A 52 5.17 19.86 7.73
CA THR A 52 4.87 18.66 6.95
C THR A 52 4.34 19.02 5.56
N ASN A 53 4.97 18.45 4.53
CA ASN A 53 4.50 18.62 3.16
C ASN A 53 3.36 17.60 2.90
N PRO A 54 2.14 18.02 2.52
CA PRO A 54 1.04 17.11 2.23
C PRO A 54 1.37 16.04 1.18
N VAL A 55 2.26 16.36 0.24
CA VAL A 55 2.75 15.42 -0.78
C VAL A 55 3.59 14.32 -0.13
N HIS A 56 4.46 14.66 0.82
CA HIS A 56 5.27 13.66 1.53
C HIS A 56 4.39 12.74 2.38
N VAL A 57 3.30 13.25 2.96
CA VAL A 57 2.32 12.43 3.67
C VAL A 57 1.66 11.42 2.72
N LEU A 58 1.32 11.84 1.49
CA LEU A 58 0.78 10.92 0.49
C LEU A 58 1.80 9.84 0.09
N TRP A 59 3.05 10.22 -0.16
CA TRP A 59 4.13 9.26 -0.45
C TRP A 59 4.34 8.29 0.71
N ALA A 60 4.28 8.76 1.94
CA ALA A 60 4.41 7.89 3.10
C ALA A 60 3.22 6.90 3.25
N LYS A 61 1.99 7.35 2.90
CA LYS A 61 0.78 6.52 2.82
C LYS A 61 0.88 5.44 1.72
N GLN A 62 1.75 5.58 0.72
CA GLN A 62 2.02 4.52 -0.25
C GLN A 62 2.64 3.28 0.40
N TRP A 63 3.58 3.48 1.32
CA TRP A 63 4.27 2.38 1.99
C TRP A 63 3.39 1.66 3.00
N GLU A 64 2.47 2.38 3.64
CA GLU A 64 1.41 1.79 4.46
C GLU A 64 0.50 0.85 3.64
N ALA A 65 0.07 1.28 2.44
CA ALA A 65 -0.74 0.46 1.54
C ALA A 65 0.07 -0.74 1.02
N SER A 66 1.32 -0.51 0.64
CA SER A 66 2.23 -1.52 0.13
C SER A 66 2.49 -2.62 1.17
N ALA A 67 2.74 -2.23 2.42
CA ALA A 67 2.94 -3.16 3.52
C ALA A 67 1.73 -4.08 3.71
N ARG A 68 0.50 -3.56 3.59
CA ARG A 68 -0.72 -4.36 3.68
C ARG A 68 -0.83 -5.34 2.51
N ILE A 69 -0.64 -4.87 1.29
CA ILE A 69 -0.76 -5.69 0.07
C ILE A 69 0.28 -6.82 0.08
N VAL A 70 1.54 -6.51 0.39
CA VAL A 70 2.63 -7.50 0.47
C VAL A 70 2.36 -8.52 1.59
N ARG A 71 1.84 -8.08 2.74
CA ARG A 71 1.47 -8.99 3.85
C ARG A 71 0.23 -9.83 3.57
N LEU A 72 -0.56 -9.49 2.55
CA LEU A 72 -1.63 -10.35 2.03
C LEU A 72 -1.08 -11.41 1.04
N GLY A 73 0.22 -11.40 0.75
CA GLY A 73 0.88 -12.37 -0.12
C GLY A 73 0.90 -11.97 -1.60
N TYR A 74 0.52 -10.74 -1.93
CA TYR A 74 0.55 -10.25 -3.31
C TYR A 74 1.92 -9.67 -3.67
N ASN A 75 2.44 -10.06 -4.84
CA ASN A 75 3.50 -9.31 -5.50
C ASN A 75 2.94 -7.93 -5.90
N LEU A 76 3.76 -6.90 -5.82
CA LEU A 76 3.32 -5.52 -5.99
C LEU A 76 4.34 -4.73 -6.82
N LEU A 77 3.87 -4.02 -7.83
CA LEU A 77 4.64 -3.00 -8.53
C LEU A 77 4.07 -1.64 -8.11
N THR A 78 4.85 -0.83 -7.39
CA THR A 78 4.49 0.55 -7.07
C THR A 78 5.18 1.50 -8.03
N LEU A 79 4.44 2.47 -8.54
CA LEU A 79 4.89 3.41 -9.54
C LEU A 79 4.43 4.81 -9.14
N ASP A 80 5.32 5.79 -9.28
CA ASP A 80 4.95 7.19 -9.15
C ASP A 80 3.99 7.61 -10.26
N ALA A 81 3.18 8.63 -9.98
CA ALA A 81 2.12 9.07 -10.86
C ALA A 81 2.62 9.72 -12.16
N ASP A 82 3.91 10.07 -12.24
CA ASP A 82 4.62 10.61 -13.39
C ASP A 82 5.42 9.57 -14.17
N VAL A 83 5.34 8.29 -13.81
CA VAL A 83 5.91 7.19 -14.59
C VAL A 83 5.04 6.89 -15.82
N MET A 84 5.69 6.49 -16.93
CA MET A 84 5.04 5.95 -18.12
C MET A 84 5.70 4.62 -18.49
N LEU A 85 4.89 3.61 -18.80
CA LEU A 85 5.38 2.30 -19.21
C LEU A 85 5.39 2.20 -20.74
N HIS A 86 6.56 1.91 -21.32
CA HIS A 86 6.71 1.66 -22.76
C HIS A 86 6.77 0.18 -23.13
N HIS A 87 7.03 -0.68 -22.14
CA HIS A 87 7.12 -2.13 -22.28
C HIS A 87 6.56 -2.80 -21.03
N ASP A 88 6.10 -4.05 -21.17
CA ASP A 88 5.73 -4.88 -20.03
C ASP A 88 6.96 -5.06 -19.11
N PRO A 89 6.99 -4.49 -17.89
CA PRO A 89 8.15 -4.57 -17.03
C PRO A 89 8.43 -6.00 -16.56
N TYR A 90 7.43 -6.89 -16.56
CA TYR A 90 7.58 -8.25 -16.07
C TYR A 90 8.46 -9.11 -16.97
N VAL A 91 8.59 -8.79 -18.27
CA VAL A 91 9.51 -9.51 -19.16
C VAL A 91 10.96 -9.36 -18.74
N PHE A 92 11.28 -8.30 -17.98
CA PHE A 92 12.62 -8.04 -17.43
C PHE A 92 12.70 -8.48 -15.97
N LEU A 93 11.72 -8.09 -15.15
CA LEU A 93 11.71 -8.38 -13.70
C LEU A 93 11.61 -9.88 -13.37
N LYS A 94 11.04 -10.68 -14.28
CA LYS A 94 10.91 -12.14 -14.14
C LYS A 94 12.01 -12.93 -14.83
N LYS A 95 13.03 -12.26 -15.36
CA LYS A 95 14.22 -12.91 -15.93
C LYS A 95 15.42 -12.68 -15.03
N GLY A 96 16.36 -13.62 -15.06
CA GLY A 96 17.63 -13.48 -14.34
C GLY A 96 18.43 -12.27 -14.86
N PRO A 97 19.14 -11.54 -13.99
CA PRO A 97 19.33 -11.83 -12.55
C PRO A 97 18.21 -11.28 -11.66
N LEU A 98 17.29 -10.46 -12.17
CA LEU A 98 16.30 -9.75 -11.34
C LEU A 98 15.26 -10.67 -10.71
N ALA A 99 14.98 -11.83 -11.31
CA ALA A 99 14.03 -12.82 -10.80
C ALA A 99 14.40 -13.36 -9.40
N ASP A 100 15.67 -13.30 -9.00
CA ASP A 100 16.17 -13.85 -7.74
C ASP A 100 16.04 -12.88 -6.56
N PHE A 101 15.68 -11.62 -6.80
CA PHE A 101 15.57 -10.59 -5.76
C PHE A 101 14.13 -10.43 -5.27
N ASN A 102 13.91 -10.33 -3.97
CA ASN A 102 12.58 -10.08 -3.40
C ASN A 102 12.10 -8.62 -3.55
N LEU A 103 13.03 -7.71 -3.77
CA LEU A 103 12.81 -6.28 -3.92
C LEU A 103 13.73 -5.76 -5.02
N VAL A 104 13.18 -5.04 -5.99
CA VAL A 104 13.92 -4.37 -7.07
C VAL A 104 13.52 -2.90 -7.08
N MET A 105 14.52 -2.03 -7.10
CA MET A 105 14.38 -0.57 -7.14
C MET A 105 15.41 0.00 -8.12
N GLN A 106 15.11 1.14 -8.73
CA GLN A 106 16.08 1.89 -9.51
C GLN A 106 17.03 2.63 -8.56
N HIS A 107 18.28 2.81 -8.96
CA HIS A 107 19.23 3.68 -8.28
C HIS A 107 19.24 5.05 -8.98
N ASP A 108 19.04 6.14 -8.24
CA ASP A 108 19.31 7.49 -8.73
C ASP A 108 20.82 7.65 -8.76
N GLY A 109 21.40 7.66 -9.97
CA GLY A 109 22.83 7.48 -10.20
C GLY A 109 23.77 8.39 -9.41
N PRO A 110 25.08 8.10 -9.42
CA PRO A 110 26.07 8.81 -8.61
C PRO A 110 26.24 10.30 -8.96
N ASP A 111 25.75 10.72 -10.14
CA ASP A 111 25.86 12.08 -10.66
C ASP A 111 24.93 13.08 -9.95
N LEU A 112 24.06 12.60 -9.06
CA LEU A 112 23.20 13.42 -8.22
C LEU A 112 23.68 13.29 -6.76
N PRO A 113 24.55 14.19 -6.26
CA PRO A 113 25.17 14.06 -4.94
C PRO A 113 24.15 13.93 -3.80
N ASP A 114 23.00 14.60 -3.94
CA ASP A 114 21.91 14.58 -2.96
C ASP A 114 20.96 13.39 -3.14
N PHE A 115 21.05 12.66 -4.27
CA PHE A 115 20.17 11.55 -4.65
C PHE A 115 20.93 10.23 -4.87
N ASN A 116 22.16 10.10 -4.39
CA ASN A 116 22.97 8.87 -4.54
C ASN A 116 22.40 7.71 -3.68
N GLY A 117 21.36 7.05 -4.19
CA GLY A 117 20.66 5.97 -3.50
C GLY A 117 19.45 5.43 -4.27
N PRO A 118 18.61 4.58 -3.64
CA PRO A 118 17.45 4.00 -4.29
C PRO A 118 16.37 5.06 -4.59
N ASN A 119 15.97 5.17 -5.85
CA ASN A 119 14.76 5.85 -6.28
C ASN A 119 13.54 4.99 -5.94
N CYS A 120 12.52 5.59 -5.32
CA CYS A 120 11.32 4.89 -4.91
C CYS A 120 10.11 5.09 -5.83
N GLY A 121 10.30 5.75 -6.97
CA GLY A 121 9.27 5.96 -7.97
C GLY A 121 8.96 4.73 -8.83
N VAL A 122 9.85 3.73 -8.84
CA VAL A 122 9.58 2.39 -9.39
C VAL A 122 10.11 1.34 -8.43
N VAL A 123 9.20 0.60 -7.78
CA VAL A 123 9.56 -0.46 -6.83
C VAL A 123 8.78 -1.72 -7.12
N TYR A 124 9.49 -2.82 -7.30
CA TYR A 124 8.89 -4.14 -7.48
C TYR A 124 9.16 -5.06 -6.30
N TRP A 125 8.08 -5.61 -5.77
CA TRP A 125 8.04 -6.58 -4.68
C TRP A 125 7.65 -7.95 -5.23
N GLN A 126 8.51 -8.95 -5.00
CA GLN A 126 8.21 -10.33 -5.40
C GLN A 126 8.53 -11.35 -4.33
N ASN A 127 7.94 -12.54 -4.50
CA ASN A 127 7.97 -13.63 -3.53
C ASN A 127 7.44 -13.12 -2.18
N CYS A 128 6.34 -12.37 -2.25
CA CYS A 128 5.70 -11.75 -1.10
C CYS A 128 5.04 -12.84 -0.24
N HIS A 129 5.70 -13.19 0.86
CA HIS A 129 5.13 -13.99 1.93
C HIS A 129 4.93 -13.11 3.17
N PRO A 130 3.86 -13.28 3.97
CA PRO A 130 3.63 -12.45 5.16
C PRO A 130 4.77 -12.47 6.18
N SER A 131 5.57 -13.54 6.20
CA SER A 131 6.79 -13.68 7.01
C SER A 131 8.08 -13.66 6.19
N GLY A 132 8.00 -13.34 4.90
CA GLY A 132 9.14 -13.30 3.99
C GLY A 132 9.88 -11.96 4.03
N PRO A 133 11.08 -11.90 3.45
CA PRO A 133 11.91 -10.68 3.48
C PRO A 133 11.28 -9.52 2.71
N ALA A 134 10.51 -9.79 1.65
CA ALA A 134 9.77 -8.76 0.91
C ALA A 134 8.79 -7.95 1.79
N ALA A 135 8.24 -8.56 2.85
CA ALA A 135 7.30 -7.89 3.74
C ALA A 135 7.98 -6.98 4.77
N TRP A 136 9.29 -7.14 4.99
CA TRP A 136 10.02 -6.38 6.00
C TRP A 136 10.13 -4.90 5.64
N ALA A 137 10.66 -4.59 4.45
CA ALA A 137 10.96 -3.21 4.06
C ALA A 137 9.73 -2.28 4.03
N PRO A 138 8.59 -2.63 3.40
CA PRO A 138 7.44 -1.72 3.38
C PRO A 138 6.80 -1.63 4.78
N THR A 139 6.90 -2.68 5.61
CA THR A 139 6.44 -2.62 7.01
C THR A 139 7.30 -1.68 7.85
N GLU A 140 8.62 -1.73 7.70
CA GLU A 140 9.55 -0.83 8.40
C GLU A 140 9.38 0.62 7.96
N LEU A 141 9.22 0.88 6.65
CA LEU A 141 8.91 2.22 6.12
C LEU A 141 7.61 2.77 6.68
N ALA A 142 6.57 1.95 6.66
CA ALA A 142 5.29 2.34 7.20
C ALA A 142 5.40 2.59 8.72
N ASP A 143 6.05 1.71 9.50
CA ASP A 143 6.26 1.90 10.95
C ASP A 143 7.00 3.20 11.26
N ARG A 144 8.08 3.52 10.52
CA ARG A 144 8.79 4.78 10.67
C ARG A 144 7.89 5.96 10.38
N THR A 145 7.18 5.93 9.26
CA THR A 145 6.19 6.96 8.89
C THR A 145 5.13 7.17 9.97
N PHE A 146 4.60 6.10 10.56
CA PHE A 146 3.63 6.20 11.66
C PHE A 146 4.21 6.94 12.85
N ARG A 147 5.43 6.58 13.27
CA ARG A 147 6.10 7.24 14.40
C ARG A 147 6.39 8.71 14.11
N LEU A 148 6.71 9.05 12.86
CA LEU A 148 6.87 10.45 12.45
C LEU A 148 5.57 11.25 12.67
N CYS A 149 4.42 10.66 12.34
CA CYS A 149 3.14 11.31 12.54
C CYS A 149 2.70 11.40 14.01
N GLU A 150 3.03 10.40 14.81
CA GLU A 150 2.51 10.27 16.18
C GLU A 150 3.41 10.95 17.23
N ALA A 151 4.72 10.96 17.01
CA ALA A 151 5.71 11.41 18.00
C ALA A 151 6.97 11.99 17.32
N ALA A 152 6.79 13.03 16.50
CA ALA A 152 7.88 13.69 15.78
C ALA A 152 9.05 14.09 16.70
N ASP A 153 8.75 14.66 17.88
CA ASP A 153 9.76 15.07 18.87
C ASP A 153 10.59 13.89 19.39
N GLU A 154 9.97 12.73 19.62
CA GLU A 154 10.69 11.52 20.02
C GLU A 154 11.56 10.98 18.88
N MET A 155 11.06 11.02 17.66
CA MET A 155 11.83 10.62 16.48
C MET A 155 13.06 11.50 16.29
N GLN A 156 12.95 12.82 16.47
CA GLN A 156 14.10 13.72 16.42
C GLN A 156 15.11 13.42 17.53
N ARG A 157 14.67 13.00 18.72
CA ARG A 157 15.57 12.57 19.80
C ARG A 157 16.38 11.31 19.44
N PHE A 158 15.76 10.33 18.78
CA PHE A 158 16.45 9.09 18.38
C PHE A 158 17.27 9.24 17.09
N TYR A 159 16.86 10.18 16.23
CA TYR A 159 17.49 10.46 14.95
C TYR A 159 17.84 11.96 14.90
N PRO A 160 18.93 12.41 15.54
CA PRO A 160 19.23 13.84 15.74
C PRO A 160 19.43 14.63 14.44
N LYS A 161 19.72 13.94 13.32
CA LYS A 161 19.83 14.55 12.00
C LYS A 161 18.48 14.74 11.31
N TRP A 162 17.40 14.23 11.89
CA TRP A 162 16.06 14.23 11.30
C TRP A 162 15.42 15.63 11.36
N ASN A 163 14.75 16.00 10.27
CA ASN A 163 13.97 17.22 10.10
C ASN A 163 12.76 16.95 9.18
N SER A 164 11.89 17.92 8.93
CA SER A 164 10.70 17.72 8.09
C SER A 164 11.00 17.26 6.66
N GLY A 165 12.19 17.54 6.11
CA GLY A 165 12.66 16.99 4.84
C GLY A 165 12.87 15.46 4.85
N PHE A 166 13.07 14.85 6.01
CA PHE A 166 13.14 13.39 6.19
C PHE A 166 11.77 12.70 6.25
N THR A 167 10.68 13.45 6.06
CA THR A 167 9.37 12.85 5.70
C THR A 167 9.32 12.44 4.23
N TRP A 168 10.29 12.88 3.42
CA TRP A 168 10.47 12.39 2.07
C TRP A 168 10.88 10.92 2.13
N ASP A 169 10.06 10.07 1.52
CA ASP A 169 10.17 8.62 1.61
C ASP A 169 11.47 8.07 0.99
N GLN A 170 11.97 8.69 -0.07
CA GLN A 170 13.27 8.35 -0.64
C GLN A 170 14.41 8.53 0.38
N ALA A 171 14.38 9.58 1.21
CA ALA A 171 15.36 9.76 2.28
C ALA A 171 15.27 8.64 3.34
N VAL A 172 14.06 8.17 3.64
CA VAL A 172 13.85 7.02 4.54
C VAL A 172 14.41 5.74 3.91
N TRP A 173 14.19 5.54 2.61
CA TRP A 173 14.76 4.44 1.84
C TRP A 173 16.29 4.46 1.84
N HIS A 174 16.90 5.60 1.56
CA HIS A 174 18.36 5.78 1.62
C HIS A 174 18.89 5.38 2.99
N ASN A 175 18.22 5.82 4.07
CA ASN A 175 18.60 5.45 5.42
C ASN A 175 18.47 3.93 5.68
N MET A 176 17.38 3.31 5.22
CA MET A 176 17.16 1.87 5.42
C MET A 176 18.18 1.03 4.65
N VAL A 177 18.49 1.39 3.41
CA VAL A 177 19.51 0.71 2.62
C VAL A 177 20.89 0.90 3.23
N ALA A 178 21.23 2.11 3.69
CA ALA A 178 22.50 2.37 4.37
C ALA A 178 22.64 1.53 5.67
N LEU A 179 21.60 1.49 6.51
CA LEU A 179 21.58 0.65 7.72
C LEU A 179 21.63 -0.86 7.39
N GLY A 180 21.03 -1.26 6.28
CA GLY A 180 21.08 -2.64 5.80
C GLY A 180 22.44 -3.01 5.21
N ALA A 181 23.14 -2.08 4.57
CA ALA A 181 24.46 -2.30 3.96
C ALA A 181 25.59 -2.25 5.00
N ASP A 182 25.41 -1.51 6.09
CA ASP A 182 26.33 -1.51 7.22
C ASP A 182 26.32 -2.87 7.93
N ARG A 183 27.33 -3.69 7.62
CA ARG A 183 27.50 -5.03 8.19
C ARG A 183 27.62 -5.03 9.72
N ASP A 184 28.01 -3.91 10.34
CA ASP A 184 28.09 -3.79 11.79
C ASP A 184 26.71 -3.52 12.44
N VAL A 185 25.76 -2.96 11.69
CA VAL A 185 24.34 -2.81 12.08
C VAL A 185 23.53 -4.08 11.78
N GLN A 186 23.98 -4.92 10.83
CA GLN A 186 23.37 -6.23 10.53
C GLN A 186 23.58 -7.29 11.60
N ARG A 187 24.55 -7.14 12.50
CA ARG A 187 24.43 -7.81 13.79
C ARG A 187 23.27 -7.11 14.46
N PRO A 188 22.10 -7.74 14.69
CA PRO A 188 21.13 -7.11 15.57
C PRO A 188 21.91 -6.84 16.85
N ALA A 189 22.28 -5.58 17.07
CA ALA A 189 22.83 -5.16 18.33
C ALA A 189 21.75 -5.64 19.28
N LYS A 190 22.04 -6.71 20.05
CA LYS A 190 21.10 -7.31 21.01
C LYS A 190 20.30 -6.14 21.54
N PRO A 191 18.98 -6.05 21.24
CA PRO A 191 18.23 -4.80 21.30
C PRO A 191 18.74 -4.08 22.53
N ARG A 192 19.49 -2.97 22.34
CA ARG A 192 20.32 -2.38 23.41
C ARG A 192 19.44 -2.44 24.65
N ARG A 193 19.83 -3.19 25.69
CA ARG A 193 18.93 -3.56 26.81
C ARG A 193 18.28 -2.34 27.52
N GLY A 194 18.61 -1.11 27.11
CA GLY A 194 17.93 0.15 27.46
C GLY A 194 16.80 0.62 26.53
N LEU A 195 16.65 0.15 25.28
CA LEU A 195 15.52 0.48 24.38
C LEU A 195 14.20 -0.18 24.83
N GLY A 196 14.26 -1.16 25.73
CA GLY A 196 13.10 -1.77 26.38
C GLY A 196 12.56 -0.99 27.58
N LYS A 197 13.20 0.12 27.98
CA LYS A 197 12.70 0.97 29.07
C LYS A 197 12.12 2.27 28.49
N LYS A 198 10.79 2.28 28.36
CA LYS A 198 9.92 3.42 28.06
C LYS A 198 9.86 3.94 26.61
N LEU A 199 9.73 3.05 25.63
CA LEU A 199 8.73 3.32 24.60
C LEU A 199 7.45 2.61 25.05
N PRO A 200 6.24 3.20 24.92
CA PRO A 200 4.99 2.50 25.19
C PRO A 200 5.04 1.14 24.50
N SER A 201 4.73 0.07 25.26
CA SER A 201 5.03 -1.30 24.84
C SER A 201 4.58 -1.56 23.41
N SER A 202 5.47 -2.17 22.62
CA SER A 202 5.22 -2.42 21.21
C SER A 202 4.05 -3.38 20.89
N SER A 203 3.33 -3.81 21.92
CA SER A 203 2.18 -4.70 21.88
C SER A 203 0.88 -4.00 21.48
N ASN A 204 0.69 -2.72 21.83
CA ASN A 204 -0.56 -1.99 21.52
C ASN A 204 -0.60 -1.46 20.07
N TRP A 205 0.55 -1.19 19.45
CA TRP A 205 0.59 -0.70 18.07
C TRP A 205 0.52 -1.82 17.04
N ARG A 206 1.21 -2.96 17.26
CA ARG A 206 1.10 -4.12 16.35
C ARG A 206 -0.34 -4.63 16.25
N SER A 207 -1.09 -4.54 17.35
CA SER A 207 -2.50 -4.90 17.41
C SER A 207 -3.42 -3.86 16.74
N SER A 208 -3.16 -2.55 16.86
CA SER A 208 -3.91 -1.51 16.13
C SER A 208 -3.57 -1.45 14.63
N TRP A 209 -2.36 -1.85 14.23
CA TRP A 209 -2.01 -2.10 12.82
C TRP A 209 -2.76 -3.30 12.23
N ALA A 210 -2.85 -4.38 13.00
CA ALA A 210 -3.60 -5.57 12.60
C ALA A 210 -5.12 -5.37 12.63
N ALA A 211 -5.63 -4.44 13.47
CA ALA A 211 -7.06 -4.21 13.68
C ALA A 211 -7.63 -2.99 12.92
N GLY A 212 -6.80 -2.01 12.54
CA GLY A 212 -7.25 -0.75 11.94
C GLY A 212 -7.35 -0.81 10.42
N TRP A 213 -8.55 -0.56 9.88
CA TRP A 213 -8.75 -0.28 8.44
C TRP A 213 -8.71 1.22 8.23
N TRP A 214 -7.52 1.77 7.96
CA TRP A 214 -7.34 3.21 7.71
C TRP A 214 -7.49 3.61 6.24
N TYR A 215 -7.84 2.65 5.38
CA TYR A 215 -8.11 2.89 3.96
C TYR A 215 -9.58 2.74 3.67
N ARG A 216 -10.11 3.71 2.92
CA ARG A 216 -11.40 3.58 2.25
C ARG A 216 -11.13 3.30 0.78
N TRP A 217 -12.02 2.50 0.21
CA TRP A 217 -11.99 2.10 -1.18
C TRP A 217 -13.22 2.68 -1.87
N CYS A 218 -13.01 3.38 -2.98
CA CYS A 218 -14.05 3.54 -3.98
C CYS A 218 -13.94 2.30 -4.87
N PRO A 219 -14.82 1.29 -4.72
CA PRO A 219 -14.78 0.13 -5.58
C PRO A 219 -14.95 0.61 -7.02
N ALA A 220 -14.18 0.02 -7.94
CA ALA A 220 -14.40 0.20 -9.37
C ALA A 220 -15.90 0.09 -9.64
N ARG A 221 -16.49 1.11 -10.27
CA ARG A 221 -17.91 1.07 -10.61
C ARG A 221 -18.01 -0.05 -11.63
N ARG A 222 -18.52 -1.21 -11.22
CA ARG A 222 -18.91 -2.21 -12.19
C ARG A 222 -19.88 -1.49 -13.12
N ALA A 223 -19.58 -1.49 -14.41
CA ALA A 223 -20.59 -1.18 -15.39
C ALA A 223 -21.70 -2.21 -15.17
N CYS A 224 -22.70 -1.85 -14.38
CA CYS A 224 -23.95 -2.59 -14.34
C CYS A 224 -24.52 -2.41 -15.74
N SER A 225 -24.24 -3.37 -16.62
CA SER A 225 -24.96 -3.54 -17.87
C SER A 225 -26.38 -3.93 -17.48
N CYS A 226 -27.18 -2.93 -17.12
CA CYS A 226 -28.62 -3.08 -17.09
C CYS A 226 -29.02 -3.31 -18.55
N LEU A 227 -29.38 -4.55 -18.88
CA LEU A 227 -30.05 -4.90 -20.13
C LEU A 227 -31.11 -3.83 -20.43
N ALA A 228 -31.09 -3.30 -21.66
CA ALA A 228 -32.05 -2.33 -22.13
C ALA A 228 -33.46 -2.91 -21.93
N GLY A 229 -34.19 -2.39 -20.94
CA GLY A 229 -35.51 -2.89 -20.54
C GLY A 229 -35.84 -2.76 -19.05
N SER A 230 -34.86 -2.51 -18.17
CA SER A 230 -35.16 -2.34 -16.74
C SER A 230 -35.71 -0.94 -16.39
N THR A 231 -36.79 -0.93 -15.61
CA THR A 231 -37.44 0.28 -15.09
C THR A 231 -36.50 1.07 -14.17
N ALA A 232 -36.71 2.39 -14.08
CA ALA A 232 -35.83 3.33 -13.36
C ALA A 232 -35.61 2.96 -11.88
N THR A 233 -36.56 2.28 -11.25
CA THR A 233 -36.51 1.84 -9.85
C THR A 233 -35.51 0.70 -9.62
N THR A 234 -35.35 -0.20 -10.61
CA THR A 234 -34.43 -1.36 -10.53
C THR A 234 -32.97 -0.94 -10.71
N ARG A 235 -32.71 0.13 -11.50
CA ARG A 235 -31.37 0.70 -11.67
C ARG A 235 -30.80 1.32 -10.40
N ARG A 236 -31.65 1.89 -9.52
CA ARG A 236 -31.19 2.51 -8.25
C ARG A 236 -30.73 1.49 -7.20
N ARG A 237 -31.26 0.26 -7.20
CA ARG A 237 -30.87 -0.76 -6.20
C ARG A 237 -29.52 -1.41 -6.46
N CYS A 238 -29.06 -1.48 -7.72
CA CYS A 238 -27.76 -2.10 -8.04
C CYS A 238 -26.57 -1.22 -7.62
N CYS A 239 -26.73 0.10 -7.54
CA CYS A 239 -25.63 1.03 -7.29
C CYS A 239 -25.45 1.43 -5.81
N ASN A 240 -26.41 1.14 -4.93
CA ASN A 240 -26.47 1.67 -3.55
C ASN A 240 -26.37 0.60 -2.46
N SER A 241 -25.54 -0.44 -2.60
CA SER A 241 -25.28 -1.38 -1.50
C SER A 241 -23.90 -1.15 -0.89
N PRO A 242 -23.77 -0.34 0.18
CA PRO A 242 -22.53 -0.18 0.91
C PRO A 242 -22.54 -1.11 2.12
N THR A 243 -21.92 -2.30 2.03
CA THR A 243 -21.36 -3.01 3.20
C THR A 243 -20.69 -4.32 2.79
N ALA A 244 -19.35 -4.32 2.77
CA ALA A 244 -18.58 -5.52 3.10
C ALA A 244 -17.83 -5.20 4.40
N ILE A 245 -18.50 -5.35 5.54
CA ILE A 245 -17.84 -5.38 6.85
C ILE A 245 -17.50 -6.85 7.11
N ALA A 246 -16.23 -7.19 7.10
CA ALA A 246 -15.77 -8.49 7.61
C ALA A 246 -16.02 -8.52 9.13
N ARG A 247 -17.09 -9.19 9.57
CA ARG A 247 -17.29 -9.52 10.98
C ARG A 247 -16.59 -10.84 11.29
N GLY A 248 -15.58 -10.81 12.15
CA GLY A 248 -15.02 -12.03 12.74
C GLY A 248 -16.03 -12.66 13.69
N ILE A 249 -16.42 -13.91 13.44
CA ILE A 249 -17.22 -14.70 14.37
C ILE A 249 -16.26 -15.46 15.28
N ARG A 250 -16.35 -15.23 16.61
CA ARG A 250 -15.69 -16.09 17.61
C ARG A 250 -16.43 -17.42 17.67
N THR A 251 -15.73 -18.53 17.49
CA THR A 251 -16.24 -19.84 17.86
C THR A 251 -16.02 -20.07 19.36
N ALA A 252 -16.85 -20.94 19.95
CA ALA A 252 -16.87 -21.25 21.38
C ALA A 252 -15.54 -21.84 21.93
N SER A 253 -14.57 -22.17 21.07
CA SER A 253 -13.26 -22.74 21.46
C SER A 253 -12.12 -21.72 21.56
N GLY A 254 -12.39 -20.42 21.38
CA GLY A 254 -11.39 -19.36 21.58
C GLY A 254 -10.25 -19.31 20.54
N ARG A 255 -10.30 -20.10 19.47
CA ARG A 255 -9.33 -20.04 18.36
C ARG A 255 -9.85 -19.17 17.22
N VAL A 256 -9.04 -18.20 16.80
CA VAL A 256 -9.26 -17.44 15.55
C VAL A 256 -8.72 -18.28 14.40
N GLY A 257 -9.61 -18.94 13.66
CA GLY A 257 -9.29 -19.67 12.44
C GLY A 257 -9.91 -18.96 11.22
N TRP A 258 -9.13 -18.80 10.16
CA TRP A 258 -9.61 -18.31 8.88
C TRP A 258 -10.00 -19.50 8.01
N VAL A 259 -11.30 -19.69 7.77
CA VAL A 259 -11.79 -20.66 6.78
C VAL A 259 -12.03 -19.90 5.48
N ALA A 260 -11.10 -20.01 4.54
CA ALA A 260 -11.36 -19.64 3.16
C ALA A 260 -12.17 -20.76 2.52
N LYS A 261 -13.50 -20.62 2.48
CA LYS A 261 -14.35 -21.52 1.72
C LYS A 261 -14.13 -21.23 0.23
N ARG A 262 -13.47 -22.15 -0.45
CA ARG A 262 -13.27 -22.13 -1.90
C ARG A 262 -14.58 -22.64 -2.53
N ASP A 263 -15.50 -21.74 -2.85
CA ASP A 263 -16.67 -22.11 -3.66
C ASP A 263 -16.20 -22.30 -5.10
N ALA A 264 -16.12 -23.57 -5.50
CA ALA A 264 -15.92 -24.00 -6.87
C ALA A 264 -17.28 -24.17 -7.54
N GLY A 265 -17.50 -23.51 -8.68
CA GLY A 265 -18.59 -23.85 -9.63
C GLY A 265 -19.59 -22.73 -9.92
N PRO A 266 -20.24 -22.77 -11.10
CA PRO A 266 -20.49 -21.59 -11.92
C PRO A 266 -21.94 -21.07 -11.86
N HIS A 267 -22.11 -19.81 -12.28
CA HIS A 267 -23.34 -19.13 -12.73
C HIS A 267 -24.66 -19.56 -12.06
N HIS A 268 -25.19 -18.73 -11.15
CA HIS A 268 -26.62 -18.43 -11.11
C HIS A 268 -26.92 -17.17 -10.28
N CYS A 269 -27.29 -16.08 -10.96
CA CYS A 269 -28.22 -15.12 -10.39
C CYS A 269 -29.62 -15.73 -10.49
N ARG A 270 -30.17 -16.25 -9.39
CA ARG A 270 -31.60 -16.54 -9.27
C ARG A 270 -32.26 -15.39 -8.52
N CYS A 271 -33.07 -14.59 -9.23
CA CYS A 271 -34.14 -13.82 -8.63
C CYS A 271 -35.27 -14.80 -8.31
N LEU A 272 -35.55 -15.02 -7.02
CA LEU A 272 -36.80 -15.63 -6.58
C LEU A 272 -37.81 -14.49 -6.39
N LEU A 273 -38.80 -14.42 -7.28
CA LEU A 273 -40.07 -13.76 -7.01
C LEU A 273 -41.05 -14.87 -6.66
N GLY A 274 -41.60 -14.81 -5.44
CA GLY A 274 -42.71 -15.66 -5.02
C GLY A 274 -44.00 -15.26 -5.76
N ALA A 275 -44.88 -16.25 -5.90
CA ALA A 275 -46.20 -16.15 -6.53
C ALA A 275 -47.09 -15.07 -5.91
#